data_AF-A0A080MAH8-F1
#
_entry.id   AF-A0A080MAH8-F1
#
_cell.length_a   1.000
_cell.length_b   1.000
_cell.length_c   1.000
_cell.angle_alpha   90.00
_cell.angle_beta   90.00
_cell.angle_gamma   90.00
#
_symmetry.space_group_name_H-M   'P 1'
#
loop_
_entity.id
_entity.type
_entity.pdbx_description
1 polymer ?
#
loop_
_entity_poly.entity_id
_entity_poly.type
_entity_poly.pdbx_seq_one_letter_code
_entity_poly.pdbx_strand_id
1 'polypeptide(L)' 'MVMRELKKLDKVAYVRFASVYRNFEDVDEFSKVIREVSPEVPHPTQPLGR' A
#
# COMPACT_ATOMS: atom_id res chain seq x y z
N MET A 1 -0.48 20.21 3.63
CA MET A 1 0.82 19.83 3.04
C MET A 1 0.58 18.94 1.85
N VAL A 2 1.36 19.11 0.78
CA VAL A 2 1.16 18.50 -0.55
C VAL A 2 1.01 16.97 -0.52
N MET A 3 1.85 16.25 0.24
CA MET A 3 1.79 14.78 0.31
C MET A 3 0.46 14.23 0.85
N ARG A 4 -0.23 14.98 1.72
CA ARG A 4 -1.52 14.55 2.29
C ARG A 4 -2.63 14.62 1.25
N GLU A 5 -2.61 15.65 0.40
CA GLU A 5 -3.60 15.81 -0.66
C GLU A 5 -3.30 14.86 -1.83
N LEU A 6 -2.02 14.64 -2.15
CA LEU A 6 -1.61 13.65 -3.14
C LEU A 6 -2.05 12.23 -2.77
N LYS A 7 -1.94 11.82 -1.50
CA LYS A 7 -2.41 10.50 -1.02
C LYS A 7 -3.91 10.28 -1.26
N LYS A 8 -4.72 11.34 -1.18
CA LYS A 8 -6.17 11.26 -1.40
C LYS A 8 -6.52 11.23 -2.89
N LEU A 9 -5.79 12.03 -3.68
CA LEU A 9 -6.04 12.20 -5.10
C LEU A 9 -5.55 11.00 -5.92
N ASP A 10 -4.32 10.55 -5.67
CA ASP A 10 -3.68 9.46 -6.41
C ASP A 10 -2.75 8.65 -5.50
N LYS A 11 -3.26 7.47 -5.12
CA LYS A 11 -2.55 6.52 -4.27
C LYS A 11 -1.29 5.94 -4.94
N VAL A 12 -1.30 5.74 -6.26
CA VAL A 12 -0.16 5.17 -7.00
C VAL A 12 0.95 6.19 -7.12
N ALA A 13 0.62 7.43 -7.48
CA ALA A 13 1.59 8.53 -7.50
C ALA A 13 2.18 8.75 -6.10
N TYR A 14 1.36 8.77 -5.04
CA TYR A 14 1.83 8.90 -3.67
C TYR A 14 2.88 7.83 -3.31
N VAL A 15 2.64 6.56 -3.65
CA VAL A 15 3.59 5.46 -3.36
C VAL A 15 4.91 5.65 -4.12
N ARG A 16 4.87 6.00 -5.42
CA ARG A 16 6.07 6.26 -6.24
C ARG A 16 6.92 7.41 -5.70
N PHE A 17 6.29 8.48 -5.23
CA PHE A 17 7.01 9.59 -4.64
C PHE A 17 7.52 9.24 -3.24
N ALA A 18 6.69 8.58 -2.42
CA ALA A 18 7.10 8.14 -1.10
C ALA A 18 8.33 7.23 -1.15
N SER A 19 8.46 6.37 -2.18
CA SER A 19 9.63 5.48 -2.35
C SER A 19 10.94 6.17 -2.71
N VAL A 20 10.89 7.42 -3.15
CA VAL A 20 12.12 8.23 -3.37
C VAL A 20 12.58 8.89 -2.07
N TYR A 21 11.65 9.26 -1.20
CA TYR A 21 11.94 10.02 0.03
C TYR A 21 12.06 9.15 1.29
N ARG A 22 11.37 8.01 1.32
CA ARG A 22 11.55 7.00 2.35
C ARG A 22 12.46 5.93 1.77
N ASN A 23 13.57 5.72 2.44
CA ASN A 23 14.41 4.55 2.21
C ASN A 23 13.63 3.34 2.74
N PHE A 24 12.76 2.76 1.91
CA PHE A 24 12.09 1.50 2.25
C PHE A 24 13.16 0.43 2.23
N GLU A 25 13.71 0.14 3.40
CA GLU A 25 14.77 -0.87 3.57
C GLU A 25 14.25 -2.27 3.22
N ASP A 26 12.92 -2.47 3.20
CA ASP A 26 12.31 -3.78 3.03
C ASP A 26 11.06 -3.77 2.11
N VAL A 27 10.96 -4.80 1.26
CA VAL A 27 9.83 -5.05 0.34
C VAL A 27 8.55 -5.38 1.12
N ASP A 28 8.68 -5.91 2.34
CA ASP A 28 7.55 -6.16 3.23
C ASP A 28 6.87 -4.86 3.69
N GLU A 29 7.62 -3.77 3.90
CA GLU A 29 7.06 -2.47 4.27
C GLU A 29 6.28 -1.86 3.10
N PHE A 30 6.81 -1.99 1.88
CA PHE A 30 6.10 -1.58 0.66
C PHE A 30 4.78 -2.35 0.49
N SER A 31 4.81 -3.67 0.70
CA SER A 31 3.62 -4.52 0.60
C SER A 31 2.53 -4.14 1.60
N LYS A 32 2.89 -3.71 2.82
CA LYS A 32 1.93 -3.19 3.81
C LYS A 32 1.25 -1.91 3.31
N VAL A 33 2.01 -0.96 2.78
CA VAL A 33 1.46 0.30 2.25
C VAL A 33 0.51 0.04 1.09
N ILE A 34 0.84 -0.87 0.18
CA ILE A 34 -0.04 -1.28 -0.93
C ILE A 34 -1.37 -1.88 -0.42
N ARG A 35 -1.31 -2.69 0.65
CA ARG A 35 -2.51 -3.27 1.30
C ARG A 35 -3.36 -2.21 2.00
N GLU A 36 -2.78 -1.16 2.55
CA GLU A 36 -3.54 -0.04 3.14
C GLU A 36 -4.26 0.83 2.09
N VAL A 37 -3.69 0.94 0.89
CA VAL A 37 -4.26 1.80 -0.17
C VAL A 37 -5.20 1.04 -1.11
N SER A 38 -5.10 -0.28 -1.18
CA SER A 38 -6.02 -1.12 -1.96
C SER A 38 -7.28 -1.42 -1.16
N PRO A 39 -8.48 -1.38 -1.77
CA PRO A 39 -9.69 -1.87 -1.09
C PRO A 39 -9.49 -3.34 -0.77
N GLU A 40 -9.85 -3.76 0.45
CA GLU A 40 -9.81 -5.17 0.88
C GLU A 40 -10.48 -6.03 -0.19
N VAL A 41 -9.68 -6.79 -0.94
CA VAL A 41 -10.17 -7.98 -1.60
C VAL A 41 -10.33 -8.98 -0.47
N PRO A 42 -11.55 -9.38 -0.09
CA PRO A 42 -11.74 -10.40 0.93
C PRO A 42 -10.95 -11.62 0.49
N HIS A 43 -10.05 -12.11 1.33
CA HIS A 43 -9.40 -13.38 1.05
C HIS A 43 -10.51 -14.42 0.92
N PRO A 44 -10.64 -15.15 -0.20
CA PRO A 44 -11.49 -16.33 -0.22
C PRO A 44 -10.91 -17.23 0.85
N THR A 45 -11.67 -17.38 1.94
CA THR A 45 -11.31 -18.19 3.09
C THR A 45 -10.78 -19.51 2.56
N GLN A 46 -9.50 -19.79 2.80
CA GLN A 46 -8.93 -21.10 2.48
C GLN A 46 -9.87 -22.13 3.12
N PRO A 47 -10.40 -23.10 2.36
CA PRO A 47 -11.28 -24.09 2.95
C PRO A 47 -10.45 -24.80 4.03
N LEU A 48 -10.98 -24.77 5.26
CA LEU A 48 -10.43 -25.49 6.39
C LEU A 48 -10.23 -26.94 5.93
N GLY A 49 -8.97 -27.36 5.84
CA GLY A 49 -8.61 -28.69 5.39
C GLY A 49 -9.43 -29.74 6.14
N ARG A 50 -9.96 -30.70 5.39
CA ARG A 50 -10.38 -31.98 5.94
C ARG A 50 -9.19 -32.72 6.51
#